data_AF-A0A644UDN8-F1
#
_entry.id   AF-A0A644UDN8-F1
#
_cell.length_a   1.000
_cell.length_b   1.000
_cell.length_c   1.000
_cell.angle_alpha   90.00
_cell.angle_beta   90.00
_cell.angle_gamma   90.00
#
_symmetry.space_group_name_H-M   'P 1'
#
loop_
_entity.id
_entity.type
_entity.pdbx_description
1 polymer ?
#
loop_
_entity_poly.entity_id
_entity_poly.type
_entity_poly.pdbx_seq_one_letter_code
_entity_poly.pdbx_strand_id
1 'polypeptide(L)'
;MMNKVRPMEIKQIEKLKLYGFNNLTKTLSFNMYDICYAITPQHRKEYIEYIDEEYDADRLTGILEEVASMIGANILNIAKQDYEPQGASVTMLISEEPIGIPSDAVVAHLDKSHITVHTYPESHPYKGISTFRADIDVSTCGEISPLKALDFLINSFCSDIVIADYRVRGFTRDIKGRKFFIDHKINSIQNFVPHTTRELYNMIDINMYQENIFHTKMILKEFDLDNYLFGTEQRDLPPGDKKKIKQRLKKEMAEIFSGRNIPRV
;
A
#
# COMPACT_ATOMS: atom_id res chain seq x y z
N MET A 1 23.91 -10.42 -0.59
CA MET A 1 24.32 -9.36 0.36
C MET A 1 23.11 -8.48 0.58
N MET A 2 22.46 -8.55 1.76
CA MET A 2 21.32 -7.68 2.08
C MET A 2 21.83 -6.24 2.18
N ASN A 3 21.40 -5.39 1.23
CA ASN A 3 21.61 -3.96 1.34
C ASN A 3 20.84 -3.48 2.59
N LYS A 4 21.58 -3.06 3.62
CA LYS A 4 20.98 -2.32 4.74
C LYS A 4 20.38 -1.04 4.17
N VAL A 5 19.06 -1.04 3.98
CA VAL A 5 18.29 0.17 3.64
C VAL A 5 18.56 1.17 4.75
N ARG A 6 19.22 2.29 4.43
CA ARG A 6 19.39 3.37 5.40
C ARG A 6 18.00 3.93 5.70
N PRO A 7 17.59 4.00 6.97
CA PRO A 7 16.26 4.50 7.32
C PRO A 7 16.10 5.94 6.82
N MET A 8 14.97 6.20 6.18
CA MET A 8 14.67 7.49 5.59
C MET A 8 14.44 8.54 6.69
N GLU A 9 15.20 9.64 6.67
CA GLU A 9 15.01 10.74 7.61
C GLU A 9 13.88 11.65 7.16
N ILE A 10 12.78 11.64 7.91
CA ILE A 10 11.65 12.56 7.69
C ILE A 10 12.00 13.90 8.34
N LYS A 11 12.03 14.96 7.52
CA LYS A 11 12.38 16.30 8.00
C LYS A 11 11.25 16.89 8.84
N GLN A 12 11.39 16.74 10.16
CA GLN A 12 10.51 17.39 11.13
C GLN A 12 10.57 18.92 11.00
N ILE A 13 9.46 19.59 11.29
CA ILE A 13 9.48 21.04 11.52
C ILE A 13 10.29 21.25 12.81
N GLU A 14 11.16 22.28 12.87
CA GLU A 14 12.10 22.53 14.00
C GLU A 14 11.54 22.09 15.34
N LYS A 15 12.28 21.26 16.11
CA LYS A 15 11.84 20.56 17.34
C LYS A 15 10.73 21.32 18.06
N LEU A 16 9.49 20.95 17.73
CA LEU A 16 8.31 21.56 18.33
C LEU A 16 8.34 21.21 19.81
N LYS A 17 8.54 22.22 20.68
CA LYS A 17 8.37 22.01 22.12
C LYS A 17 6.88 21.95 22.42
N LEU A 18 6.36 20.74 22.47
CA LEU A 18 4.95 20.46 22.70
C LEU A 18 4.59 20.63 24.18
N TYR A 19 3.34 21.05 24.40
CA TYR A 19 2.68 20.91 25.69
C TYR A 19 2.02 19.53 25.74
N GLY A 20 2.68 18.57 26.39
CA GLY A 20 2.20 17.19 26.51
C GLY A 20 2.43 16.34 25.25
N PHE A 21 1.56 15.35 25.03
CA PHE A 21 1.66 14.37 23.96
C PHE A 21 1.26 14.93 22.57
N ASN A 22 1.83 14.38 21.51
CA ASN A 22 1.50 14.75 20.14
C ASN A 22 0.20 14.07 19.69
N ASN A 23 -0.92 14.79 19.77
CA ASN A 23 -2.25 14.27 19.41
C ASN A 23 -2.55 14.27 17.90
N LEU A 24 -1.52 14.23 17.05
CA LEU A 24 -1.70 14.08 15.60
C LEU A 24 -1.80 12.60 15.24
N THR A 25 -2.85 12.26 14.49
CA THR A 25 -2.97 10.96 13.83
C THR A 25 -2.46 11.08 12.41
N LYS A 26 -1.59 10.16 12.01
CA LYS A 26 -1.00 10.06 10.66
C LYS A 26 -1.38 8.72 10.08
N THR A 27 -2.07 8.74 8.95
CA THR A 27 -2.50 7.52 8.27
C THR A 27 -1.96 7.49 6.85
N LEU A 28 -1.35 6.37 6.49
CA LEU A 28 -0.92 6.04 5.14
C LEU A 28 -1.73 4.84 4.65
N SER A 29 -2.52 5.03 3.61
CA SER A 29 -3.36 4.00 3.01
C SER A 29 -2.86 3.68 1.60
N PHE A 30 -2.92 2.42 1.18
CA PHE A 30 -2.55 1.95 -0.15
C PHE A 30 -3.65 1.12 -0.78
N ASN A 31 -3.83 1.29 -2.09
CA ASN A 31 -4.39 0.27 -2.96
C ASN A 31 -3.34 -0.10 -3.99
N MET A 32 -2.92 -1.36 -3.97
CA MET A 32 -1.92 -1.91 -4.86
C MET A 32 -2.59 -2.89 -5.80
N TYR A 33 -2.33 -2.78 -7.10
CA TYR A 33 -2.95 -3.61 -8.13
C TYR A 33 -1.89 -4.33 -8.94
N ASP A 34 -2.07 -5.63 -9.10
CA ASP A 34 -1.32 -6.49 -10.01
C ASP A 34 -2.29 -7.07 -11.04
N ILE A 35 -1.93 -6.99 -12.31
CA ILE A 35 -2.82 -7.33 -13.42
C ILE A 35 -2.21 -8.49 -14.19
N CYS A 36 -3.03 -9.49 -14.48
CA CYS A 36 -2.62 -10.69 -15.18
C CYS A 36 -3.56 -11.01 -16.34
N TYR A 37 -3.03 -11.63 -17.39
CA TYR A 37 -3.80 -12.17 -18.49
C TYR A 37 -3.69 -13.69 -18.56
N ALA A 38 -4.79 -14.37 -18.26
CA ALA A 38 -4.91 -15.81 -18.31
C ALA A 38 -5.93 -16.25 -19.39
N ILE A 39 -5.42 -16.92 -20.43
CA ILE A 39 -6.17 -17.24 -21.65
C ILE A 39 -7.28 -18.25 -21.35
N THR A 40 -6.90 -19.39 -20.78
CA THR A 40 -7.78 -20.53 -20.56
C THR A 40 -8.42 -20.45 -19.17
N PRO A 41 -9.61 -21.06 -18.96
CA PRO A 41 -10.19 -21.19 -17.63
C PRO A 41 -9.26 -21.88 -16.63
N GLN A 42 -8.45 -22.83 -17.11
CA GLN A 42 -7.47 -23.55 -16.29
C GLN A 42 -6.37 -22.62 -15.78
N HIS A 43 -5.75 -21.81 -16.65
CA HIS A 43 -4.73 -20.84 -16.23
C HIS A 43 -5.29 -19.78 -15.27
N ARG A 44 -6.58 -19.44 -15.36
CA ARG A 44 -7.21 -18.51 -14.41
C ARG A 44 -7.32 -19.12 -13.02
N LYS A 45 -7.68 -20.40 -12.94
CA LYS A 45 -7.72 -21.15 -11.68
C LYS A 45 -6.33 -21.25 -11.06
N GLU A 46 -5.34 -21.60 -11.87
CA GLU A 46 -3.93 -21.69 -11.45
C GLU A 46 -3.37 -20.32 -11.01
N TYR A 47 -3.74 -19.23 -11.67
CA TYR A 47 -3.37 -17.87 -11.26
C TYR A 47 -3.97 -17.50 -9.90
N ILE A 48 -5.24 -17.84 -9.68
CA ILE A 48 -5.89 -17.63 -8.38
C ILE A 48 -5.18 -18.43 -7.29
N GLU A 49 -4.89 -19.70 -7.53
CA GLU A 49 -4.16 -20.57 -6.58
C GLU A 49 -2.76 -20.01 -6.28
N TYR A 50 -2.04 -19.53 -7.30
CA TYR A 50 -0.76 -18.85 -7.12
C TYR A 50 -0.88 -17.60 -6.25
N ILE A 51 -1.89 -16.75 -6.47
CA ILE A 51 -2.08 -15.52 -5.66
C ILE A 51 -2.46 -15.85 -4.22
N ASP A 52 -3.26 -16.89 -4.01
CA ASP A 52 -3.66 -17.34 -2.67
C ASP A 52 -2.46 -17.86 -1.87
N GLU A 53 -1.54 -18.59 -2.52
CA GLU A 53 -0.28 -19.02 -1.92
C GLU A 53 0.71 -17.85 -1.70
N GLU A 54 0.83 -16.96 -2.69
CA GLU A 54 1.78 -15.85 -2.67
C GLU A 54 1.39 -14.76 -1.64
N TYR A 55 0.11 -14.63 -1.31
CA TYR A 55 -0.41 -13.59 -0.42
C TYR A 55 -1.33 -14.14 0.68
N ASP A 56 -0.94 -15.28 1.26
CA ASP A 56 -1.59 -15.85 2.44
C ASP A 56 -1.45 -14.95 3.69
N ALA A 57 -2.28 -15.21 4.70
CA ALA A 57 -2.28 -14.47 5.95
C ALA A 57 -0.93 -14.52 6.69
N ASP A 58 -0.14 -15.58 6.55
CA ASP A 58 1.16 -15.74 7.23
C ASP A 58 2.21 -14.80 6.65
N ARG A 59 2.35 -14.77 5.32
CA ARG A 59 3.24 -13.84 4.63
C ARG A 59 2.80 -12.40 4.81
N LEU A 60 1.51 -12.13 4.70
CA LEU A 60 0.98 -10.79 4.97
C LEU A 60 1.27 -10.34 6.39
N THR A 61 1.19 -11.25 7.38
CA THR A 61 1.59 -10.98 8.76
C THR A 61 3.06 -10.57 8.83
N GLY A 62 3.96 -11.33 8.19
CA GLY A 62 5.39 -11.00 8.16
C GLY A 62 5.70 -9.63 7.53
N ILE A 63 4.97 -9.25 6.47
CA ILE A 63 5.08 -7.91 5.88
C ILE A 63 4.68 -6.85 6.91
N LEU A 64 3.54 -7.02 7.60
CA LEU A 64 3.07 -6.03 8.59
C LEU A 64 3.98 -5.95 9.82
N GLU A 65 4.59 -7.06 10.23
CA GLU A 65 5.58 -7.08 11.32
C GLU A 65 6.81 -6.25 10.98
N GLU A 66 7.32 -6.36 9.74
CA GLU A 66 8.43 -5.53 9.26
C GLU A 66 8.01 -4.06 9.20
N VAL A 67 6.79 -3.75 8.74
CA VAL A 67 6.25 -2.38 8.77
C VAL A 67 6.24 -1.83 10.19
N ALA A 68 5.73 -2.58 11.16
CA ALA A 68 5.69 -2.18 12.57
C ALA A 68 7.10 -1.89 13.11
N SER A 69 8.06 -2.75 12.78
CA SER A 69 9.48 -2.58 13.11
C SER A 69 10.07 -1.30 12.50
N MET A 70 9.85 -1.05 11.21
CA MET A 70 10.38 0.12 10.48
C MET A 70 9.85 1.45 11.03
N ILE A 71 8.58 1.49 11.44
CA ILE A 71 7.99 2.70 12.03
C ILE A 71 8.32 2.84 13.53
N GLY A 72 8.87 1.79 14.15
CA GLY A 72 9.24 1.76 15.57
C GLY A 72 8.06 1.53 16.51
N ALA A 73 7.04 0.81 16.06
CA ALA A 73 5.85 0.52 16.85
C ALA A 73 5.93 -0.86 17.53
N ASN A 74 5.32 -0.96 18.71
CA ASN A 74 5.20 -2.19 19.47
C ASN A 74 3.90 -2.91 19.11
N ILE A 75 4.01 -4.17 18.70
CA ILE A 75 2.87 -5.03 18.38
C ILE A 75 2.20 -5.49 19.65
N LEU A 76 0.89 -5.26 19.75
CA LEU A 76 0.08 -5.62 20.92
C LEU A 76 -0.78 -6.85 20.66
N ASN A 77 -1.30 -6.97 19.45
CA ASN A 77 -2.13 -8.07 19.03
C ASN A 77 -2.08 -8.21 17.50
N ILE A 78 -2.19 -9.45 17.03
CA ILE A 78 -2.33 -9.80 15.61
C ILE A 78 -3.58 -10.67 15.50
N ALA A 79 -4.48 -10.30 14.60
CA ALA A 79 -5.60 -11.11 14.16
C ALA A 79 -5.48 -11.31 12.65
N LYS A 80 -5.69 -12.53 12.17
CA LYS A 80 -5.54 -12.86 10.75
C LYS A 80 -6.51 -13.94 10.32
N GLN A 81 -6.84 -13.95 9.03
CA GLN A 81 -7.78 -14.89 8.44
C GLN A 81 -7.49 -15.06 6.94
N ASP A 82 -7.46 -16.31 6.49
CA ASP A 82 -7.60 -16.69 5.09
C ASP A 82 -9.08 -16.98 4.79
N TYR A 83 -9.54 -16.59 3.61
CA TYR A 83 -10.94 -16.66 3.20
C TYR A 83 -11.14 -17.71 2.10
N GLU A 84 -12.30 -18.37 2.15
CA GLU A 84 -12.78 -19.24 1.08
C GLU A 84 -13.74 -18.45 0.16
N PRO A 85 -13.56 -18.46 -1.17
CA PRO A 85 -12.64 -19.31 -1.92
C PRO A 85 -11.21 -18.78 -2.11
N GLN A 86 -10.92 -17.51 -1.78
CA GLN A 86 -9.59 -16.91 -1.93
C GLN A 86 -9.44 -15.60 -1.16
N GLY A 87 -8.20 -15.24 -0.84
CA GLY A 87 -7.81 -13.97 -0.25
C GLY A 87 -7.62 -14.04 1.27
N ALA A 88 -7.03 -13.00 1.83
CA ALA A 88 -6.59 -12.96 3.21
C ALA A 88 -6.73 -11.58 3.82
N SER A 89 -6.77 -11.53 5.15
CA SER A 89 -6.72 -10.28 5.90
C SER A 89 -5.92 -10.42 7.17
N VAL A 90 -5.16 -9.38 7.49
CA VAL A 90 -4.42 -9.26 8.75
C VAL A 90 -4.72 -7.90 9.37
N THR A 91 -4.92 -7.88 10.67
CA THR A 91 -5.06 -6.68 11.48
C THR A 91 -4.10 -6.76 12.65
N MET A 92 -3.34 -5.69 12.84
CA MET A 92 -2.36 -5.56 13.90
C MET A 92 -2.67 -4.32 14.73
N LEU A 93 -2.85 -4.52 16.03
CA LEU A 93 -2.90 -3.41 16.98
C LEU A 93 -1.49 -3.06 17.41
N ILE A 94 -1.13 -1.78 17.30
CA ILE A 94 0.21 -1.29 17.59
C ILE A 94 0.19 -0.12 18.56
N SER A 95 1.34 0.17 19.17
CA SER A 95 1.54 1.30 20.08
C SER A 95 2.91 1.92 19.92
N GLU A 96 3.01 3.23 20.17
CA GLU A 96 4.28 3.96 20.14
C GLU A 96 5.18 3.57 21.32
N GLU A 97 4.62 3.51 22.53
CA GLU A 97 5.36 3.12 23.73
C GLU A 97 5.00 1.71 24.22
N PRO A 98 5.93 0.97 24.84
CA PRO A 98 5.63 -0.32 25.45
C PRO A 98 4.56 -0.19 26.54
N ILE A 99 3.48 -0.97 26.43
CA ILE A 99 2.38 -0.92 27.39
C ILE A 99 2.58 -1.97 28.48
N GLY A 100 2.71 -1.55 29.74
CA GLY A 100 2.83 -2.43 30.91
C GLY A 100 1.48 -2.96 31.47
N ILE A 101 0.44 -3.12 30.65
CA ILE A 101 -0.94 -3.39 31.08
C ILE A 101 -1.36 -4.83 30.72
N PRO A 102 -2.16 -5.54 31.55
CA PRO A 102 -2.62 -6.91 31.27
C PRO A 102 -3.38 -7.05 29.93
N SER A 103 -3.21 -8.21 29.28
CA SER A 103 -3.66 -8.51 27.90
C SER A 103 -5.13 -8.23 27.60
N ASP A 104 -6.01 -8.42 28.58
CA ASP A 104 -7.46 -8.45 28.34
C ASP A 104 -8.09 -7.05 28.19
N ALA A 105 -7.38 -5.99 28.61
CA ALA A 105 -7.80 -4.59 28.42
C ALA A 105 -7.28 -3.98 27.10
N VAL A 106 -6.41 -4.69 26.38
CA VAL A 106 -5.68 -4.14 25.21
C VAL A 106 -6.62 -3.85 24.04
N VAL A 107 -7.65 -4.66 23.83
CA VAL A 107 -8.64 -4.54 22.74
C VAL A 107 -9.66 -3.43 22.99
N ALA A 108 -9.93 -3.08 24.24
CA ALA A 108 -10.95 -2.08 24.62
C ALA A 108 -10.49 -0.62 24.49
N HIS A 109 -9.20 -0.38 24.23
CA HIS A 109 -8.65 0.96 24.01
C HIS A 109 -8.39 1.20 22.52
N LEU A 110 -9.47 1.51 21.77
CA LEU A 110 -9.45 1.97 20.37
C LEU A 110 -8.73 3.32 20.15
N ASP A 111 -8.14 3.87 21.21
CA ASP A 111 -7.15 4.96 21.20
C ASP A 111 -5.90 4.61 20.37
N LYS A 112 -5.66 3.31 20.16
CA LYS A 112 -4.41 2.80 19.63
C LYS A 112 -4.35 2.75 18.10
N SER A 113 -3.12 2.93 17.63
CA SER A 113 -2.69 2.82 16.24
C SER A 113 -2.89 1.40 15.70
N HIS A 114 -3.02 1.24 14.38
CA HIS A 114 -3.23 -0.06 13.75
C HIS A 114 -2.55 -0.16 12.40
N ILE A 115 -2.31 -1.41 11.99
CA ILE A 115 -1.87 -1.77 10.65
C ILE A 115 -2.84 -2.83 10.14
N THR A 116 -3.41 -2.64 8.96
CA THR A 116 -4.30 -3.64 8.34
C THR A 116 -3.87 -3.93 6.91
N VAL A 117 -4.16 -5.14 6.46
CA VAL A 117 -4.11 -5.52 5.04
C VAL A 117 -5.30 -6.40 4.69
N HIS A 118 -5.86 -6.18 3.51
CA HIS A 118 -6.93 -6.98 2.92
C HIS A 118 -6.58 -7.27 1.46
N THR A 119 -6.68 -8.51 1.03
CA THR A 119 -6.45 -8.88 -0.36
C THR A 119 -7.76 -9.27 -1.06
N TYR A 120 -7.84 -8.89 -2.33
CA TYR A 120 -9.00 -9.10 -3.20
C TYR A 120 -8.50 -9.63 -4.55
N PRO A 121 -8.29 -10.94 -4.68
CA PRO A 121 -8.08 -11.55 -6.00
C PRO A 121 -9.40 -11.50 -6.77
N GLU A 122 -9.36 -11.00 -8.00
CA GLU A 122 -10.49 -10.88 -8.91
C GLU A 122 -10.13 -11.52 -10.24
N SER A 123 -11.04 -12.33 -10.79
CA SER A 123 -10.88 -12.93 -12.11
C SER A 123 -12.22 -12.93 -12.81
N HIS A 124 -12.45 -11.94 -13.68
CA HIS A 124 -13.65 -11.93 -14.48
C HIS A 124 -13.54 -12.97 -15.61
N PRO A 125 -14.56 -13.81 -15.84
CA PRO A 125 -14.56 -14.74 -16.96
C PRO A 125 -14.51 -14.07 -18.36
N TYR A 126 -14.68 -12.76 -18.42
CA TYR A 126 -14.83 -11.97 -19.64
C TYR A 126 -13.48 -11.35 -19.99
N LYS A 127 -13.01 -11.60 -21.21
CA LYS A 127 -11.76 -11.06 -21.80
C LYS A 127 -10.44 -11.55 -21.20
N GLY A 128 -10.43 -12.39 -20.18
CA GLY A 128 -9.23 -13.12 -19.71
C GLY A 128 -8.26 -12.30 -18.87
N ILE A 129 -8.72 -11.18 -18.32
CA ILE A 129 -7.96 -10.37 -17.36
C ILE A 129 -8.33 -10.82 -15.95
N SER A 130 -7.32 -10.96 -15.11
CA SER A 130 -7.45 -11.13 -13.67
C SER A 130 -6.72 -9.97 -12.99
N THR A 131 -7.28 -9.47 -11.90
CA THR A 131 -6.70 -8.36 -11.13
C THR A 131 -6.57 -8.80 -9.68
N PHE A 132 -5.39 -8.67 -9.11
CA PHE A 132 -5.19 -8.79 -7.67
C PHE A 132 -5.11 -7.39 -7.07
N ARG A 133 -5.84 -7.15 -5.97
CA ARG A 133 -5.74 -5.91 -5.21
C ARG A 133 -5.35 -6.21 -3.77
N ALA A 134 -4.36 -5.48 -3.25
CA ALA A 134 -4.06 -5.43 -1.82
C ALA A 134 -4.34 -4.02 -1.28
N ASP A 135 -5.13 -3.95 -0.21
CA ASP A 135 -5.47 -2.72 0.49
C ASP A 135 -4.77 -2.71 1.83
N ILE A 136 -3.96 -1.68 2.12
CA ILE A 136 -3.18 -1.57 3.36
C ILE A 136 -3.48 -0.25 4.04
N ASP A 137 -3.69 -0.25 5.34
CA ASP A 137 -3.79 0.99 6.15
C ASP A 137 -2.77 0.94 7.29
N VAL A 138 -1.92 1.96 7.37
CA VAL A 138 -0.95 2.14 8.47
C VAL A 138 -1.31 3.43 9.18
N SER A 139 -2.00 3.31 10.32
CA SER A 139 -2.47 4.43 11.12
C SER A 139 -1.70 4.53 12.42
N THR A 140 -1.08 5.68 12.65
CA THR A 140 -0.17 5.93 13.77
C THR A 140 -0.56 7.21 14.52
N CYS A 141 -0.30 7.24 15.82
CA CYS A 141 -0.41 8.41 16.67
C CYS A 141 0.99 8.91 17.06
N GLY A 142 1.07 10.15 17.54
CA GLY A 142 2.31 10.66 18.14
C GLY A 142 3.35 11.10 17.12
N GLU A 143 4.63 10.81 17.38
CA GLU A 143 5.74 11.24 16.51
C GLU A 143 6.07 10.22 15.41
N ILE A 144 5.57 8.99 15.55
CA ILE A 144 5.72 7.95 14.52
C ILE A 144 5.11 8.44 13.22
N SER A 145 5.83 8.21 12.10
CA SER A 145 5.32 8.51 10.77
C SER A 145 5.29 7.24 9.93
N PRO A 146 4.13 6.88 9.35
CA PRO A 146 3.99 5.67 8.55
C PRO A 146 4.73 5.78 7.21
N LEU A 147 5.09 6.99 6.77
CA LEU A 147 5.86 7.24 5.56
C LEU A 147 7.24 6.56 5.57
N LYS A 148 7.76 6.17 6.74
CA LYS A 148 9.02 5.41 6.84
C LYS A 148 8.93 4.03 6.19
N ALA A 149 7.74 3.42 6.15
CA ALA A 149 7.51 2.10 5.57
C ALA A 149 7.09 2.15 4.10
N LEU A 150 6.95 3.34 3.52
CA LEU A 150 6.39 3.55 2.18
C LEU A 150 7.13 2.76 1.09
N ASP A 151 8.45 2.90 1.02
CA ASP A 151 9.25 2.21 0.00
C ASP A 151 9.23 0.69 0.17
N PHE A 152 9.26 0.21 1.41
CA PHE A 152 9.14 -1.22 1.69
C PHE A 152 7.79 -1.75 1.18
N LEU A 153 6.68 -1.10 1.54
CA LEU A 153 5.35 -1.49 1.11
C LEU A 153 5.20 -1.50 -0.41
N ILE A 154 5.73 -0.49 -1.12
CA ILE A 154 5.71 -0.47 -2.59
C ILE A 154 6.43 -1.69 -3.17
N ASN A 155 7.58 -2.07 -2.61
CA ASN A 155 8.40 -3.16 -3.12
C ASN A 155 7.92 -4.55 -2.66
N SER A 156 7.17 -4.67 -1.55
CA SER A 156 6.70 -5.96 -1.04
C SER A 156 5.64 -6.63 -1.92
N PHE A 157 4.92 -5.86 -2.73
CA PHE A 157 3.84 -6.37 -3.59
C PHE A 157 4.11 -6.15 -5.09
N CYS A 158 5.26 -5.58 -5.47
CA CYS A 158 5.73 -5.41 -6.86
C CYS A 158 4.67 -4.92 -7.86
N SER A 159 3.78 -4.02 -7.43
CA SER A 159 2.51 -3.81 -8.14
C SER A 159 2.63 -2.92 -9.37
N ASP A 160 1.78 -3.20 -10.36
CA ASP A 160 1.68 -2.41 -11.58
C ASP A 160 1.21 -0.97 -11.33
N ILE A 161 0.22 -0.86 -10.43
CA ILE A 161 -0.43 0.39 -10.08
C ILE A 161 -0.48 0.47 -8.56
N VAL A 162 -0.09 1.63 -8.04
CA VAL A 162 -0.20 1.92 -6.61
C VAL A 162 -0.91 3.25 -6.45
N ILE A 163 -1.93 3.26 -5.60
CA ILE A 163 -2.64 4.46 -5.17
C ILE A 163 -2.34 4.63 -3.69
N ALA A 164 -1.65 5.71 -3.33
CA ALA A 164 -1.23 5.99 -1.97
C ALA A 164 -1.90 7.27 -1.47
N ASP A 165 -2.51 7.19 -0.30
CA ASP A 165 -3.13 8.30 0.41
C ASP A 165 -2.40 8.52 1.73
N TYR A 166 -1.99 9.75 1.99
CA TYR A 166 -1.44 10.14 3.28
C TYR A 166 -2.25 11.30 3.86
N ARG A 167 -2.69 11.15 5.11
CA ARG A 167 -3.47 12.19 5.79
C ARG A 167 -2.98 12.41 7.21
N VAL A 168 -3.04 13.67 7.65
CA VAL A 168 -2.81 14.06 9.04
C VAL A 168 -4.10 14.63 9.62
N ARG A 169 -4.46 14.18 10.83
CA ARG A 169 -5.69 14.58 11.54
C ARG A 169 -5.37 14.94 12.99
N GLY A 170 -6.27 15.71 13.61
CA GLY A 170 -6.09 16.21 14.96
C GLY A 170 -5.24 17.48 15.02
N PHE A 171 -4.89 17.89 16.23
CA PHE A 171 -3.96 19.00 16.45
C PHE A 171 -3.16 18.77 17.73
N THR A 172 -1.94 19.28 17.74
CA THR A 172 -1.12 19.40 18.95
C THR A 172 -0.92 20.88 19.31
N ARG A 173 -0.39 21.17 20.49
CA ARG A 173 -0.10 22.53 20.95
C ARG A 173 1.35 22.68 21.39
N ASP A 174 1.94 23.82 21.09
CA ASP A 174 3.21 24.19 21.71
C ASP A 174 3.02 24.71 23.15
N ILE A 175 4.14 24.92 23.85
CA ILE A 175 4.18 25.52 25.18
C ILE A 175 3.55 26.92 25.28
N LYS A 176 3.34 27.61 24.15
CA LYS A 176 2.68 28.94 24.08
C LYS A 176 1.19 28.83 23.75
N GLY A 177 0.66 27.61 23.60
CA GLY A 177 -0.74 27.32 23.30
C GLY A 177 -1.11 27.40 21.82
N ARG A 178 -0.15 27.66 20.91
CA ARG A 178 -0.38 27.69 19.47
C ARG A 178 -0.67 26.28 18.98
N LYS A 179 -1.73 26.14 18.18
CA LYS A 179 -2.11 24.86 17.57
C LYS A 179 -1.28 24.56 16.32
N PHE A 180 -0.91 23.30 16.17
CA PHE A 180 -0.28 22.73 14.98
C PHE A 180 -1.10 21.55 14.50
N PHE A 181 -1.31 21.47 13.19
CA PHE A 181 -2.12 20.43 12.53
C PHE A 181 -1.27 19.47 11.68
N ILE A 182 0.04 19.72 11.64
CA ILE A 182 1.07 18.91 10.99
C ILE A 182 2.41 19.23 11.66
N ASP A 183 3.26 18.22 11.81
CA ASP A 183 4.54 18.28 12.57
C ASP A 183 5.79 18.03 11.70
N HIS A 184 5.61 17.75 10.42
CA HIS A 184 6.69 17.51 9.46
C HIS A 184 6.41 18.21 8.13
N LYS A 185 7.47 18.40 7.34
CA LYS A 185 7.34 19.00 6.01
C LYS A 185 6.95 17.93 4.99
N ILE A 186 5.85 18.17 4.30
CA ILE A 186 5.40 17.35 3.16
C ILE A 186 4.64 18.24 2.19
N ASN A 187 4.93 18.06 0.91
CA ASN A 187 4.13 18.61 -0.20
C ASN A 187 3.74 17.53 -1.23
N SER A 188 4.28 16.32 -1.07
CA SER A 188 4.12 15.16 -1.95
C SER A 188 4.56 13.89 -1.22
N ILE A 189 3.82 12.80 -1.39
CA ILE A 189 4.24 11.46 -0.92
C ILE A 189 5.50 11.01 -1.69
N GLN A 190 5.65 11.46 -2.95
CA GLN A 190 6.79 11.11 -3.81
C GLN A 190 8.14 11.50 -3.20
N ASN A 191 8.19 12.51 -2.33
CA ASN A 191 9.42 12.89 -1.62
C ASN A 191 9.97 11.79 -0.72
N PHE A 192 9.11 10.86 -0.31
CA PHE A 192 9.42 9.73 0.55
C PHE A 192 9.64 8.45 -0.27
N VAL A 193 9.63 8.54 -1.60
CA VAL A 193 9.93 7.42 -2.49
C VAL A 193 11.36 7.59 -3.05
N PRO A 194 12.25 6.59 -2.86
CA PRO A 194 13.60 6.63 -3.41
C PRO A 194 13.61 6.86 -4.92
N HIS A 195 14.67 7.50 -5.41
CA HIS A 195 14.81 7.81 -6.83
C HIS A 195 14.67 6.57 -7.72
N THR A 196 15.29 5.45 -7.32
CA THR A 196 15.24 4.16 -8.03
C THR A 196 13.81 3.68 -8.23
N THR A 197 12.98 3.75 -7.18
CA THR A 197 11.57 3.36 -7.25
C THR A 197 10.78 4.36 -8.13
N ARG A 198 11.02 5.68 -7.98
CA ARG A 198 10.38 6.70 -8.83
C ARG A 198 10.71 6.58 -10.32
N GLU A 199 11.88 6.03 -10.66
CA GLU A 199 12.25 5.80 -12.06
C GLU A 199 11.40 4.72 -12.72
N LEU A 200 10.87 3.76 -11.97
CA LEU A 200 10.02 2.69 -12.48
C LEU A 200 8.60 3.15 -12.80
N TYR A 201 8.08 4.16 -12.10
CA TYR A 201 6.67 4.57 -12.17
C TYR A 201 6.47 5.96 -12.78
N ASN A 202 5.43 6.11 -13.60
CA ASN A 202 4.80 7.40 -13.84
C ASN A 202 3.96 7.76 -12.61
N MET A 203 4.21 8.92 -12.01
CA MET A 203 3.59 9.33 -10.75
C MET A 203 2.82 10.65 -10.93
N ILE A 204 1.63 10.74 -10.35
CA ILE A 204 0.82 11.98 -10.33
C ILE A 204 0.36 12.27 -8.91
N ASP A 205 0.29 13.56 -8.56
CA ASP A 205 -0.15 14.04 -7.25
C ASP A 205 -1.50 14.77 -7.34
N ILE A 206 -2.36 14.54 -6.36
CA ILE A 206 -3.68 15.20 -6.22
C ILE A 206 -3.87 15.63 -4.76
N ASN A 207 -3.09 16.61 -4.31
CA ASN A 207 -3.04 17.00 -2.90
C ASN A 207 -4.08 18.08 -2.55
N MET A 208 -4.68 17.98 -1.35
CA MET A 208 -5.49 19.04 -0.72
C MET A 208 -4.76 19.57 0.51
N TYR A 209 -3.87 20.53 0.30
CA TYR A 209 -2.94 21.03 1.32
C TYR A 209 -3.63 21.63 2.56
N GLN A 210 -4.74 22.34 2.36
CA GLN A 210 -5.50 22.96 3.45
C GLN A 210 -6.06 21.94 4.44
N GLU A 211 -6.30 20.71 3.97
CA GLU A 211 -6.87 19.62 4.75
C GLU A 211 -5.82 18.57 5.14
N ASN A 212 -4.53 18.83 4.89
CA ASN A 212 -3.43 17.87 5.09
C ASN A 212 -3.72 16.49 4.47
N ILE A 213 -4.24 16.48 3.24
CA ILE A 213 -4.47 15.26 2.45
C ILE A 213 -3.51 15.27 1.28
N PHE A 214 -2.77 14.19 1.13
CA PHE A 214 -1.81 13.97 0.06
C PHE A 214 -2.16 12.67 -0.64
N HIS A 215 -2.14 12.70 -1.97
CA HIS A 215 -2.56 11.56 -2.78
C HIS A 215 -1.59 11.43 -3.94
N THR A 216 -1.00 10.25 -4.09
CA THR A 216 -0.09 9.93 -5.19
C THR A 216 -0.56 8.66 -5.87
N LYS A 217 -0.72 8.72 -7.19
CA LYS A 217 -0.96 7.54 -8.03
C LYS A 217 0.30 7.22 -8.80
N MET A 218 0.61 5.94 -8.91
CA MET A 218 1.80 5.41 -9.57
C MET A 218 1.36 4.32 -10.55
N ILE A 219 1.93 4.30 -11.75
CA ILE A 219 1.75 3.23 -12.74
C ILE A 219 3.09 2.94 -13.42
N LEU A 220 3.45 1.67 -13.60
CA LEU A 220 4.71 1.30 -14.25
C LEU A 220 4.88 1.97 -15.62
N LYS A 221 6.08 2.48 -15.90
CA LYS A 221 6.42 3.14 -17.17
C LYS A 221 6.53 2.13 -18.30
N GLU A 222 7.31 1.09 -18.05
CA GLU A 222 7.61 0.06 -19.04
C GLU A 222 6.51 -0.99 -19.04
N PHE A 223 5.99 -1.26 -20.23
CA PHE A 223 5.00 -2.30 -20.45
C PHE A 223 5.66 -3.40 -21.28
N ASP A 224 5.86 -4.57 -20.66
CA ASP A 224 6.27 -5.79 -21.34
C ASP A 224 5.14 -6.83 -21.25
N LEU A 225 4.67 -7.30 -22.41
CA LEU A 225 3.59 -8.27 -22.46
C LEU A 225 3.97 -9.59 -21.80
N ASP A 226 5.23 -10.00 -21.84
CA ASP A 226 5.66 -11.27 -21.22
C ASP A 226 5.46 -11.29 -19.70
N ASN A 227 5.52 -10.13 -19.03
CA ASN A 227 5.29 -10.03 -17.59
C ASN A 227 3.81 -10.19 -17.21
N TYR A 228 2.90 -10.12 -18.17
CA TYR A 228 1.46 -10.12 -17.94
C TYR A 228 0.76 -11.39 -18.40
N LEU A 229 1.47 -12.33 -19.04
CA LEU A 229 0.87 -13.56 -19.54
C LEU A 229 1.08 -14.69 -18.52
N PHE A 230 0.00 -15.37 -18.14
CA PHE A 230 0.07 -16.52 -17.24
C PHE A 230 -0.22 -17.83 -17.97
N GLY A 231 0.68 -18.79 -17.80
CA GLY A 231 0.63 -20.12 -18.45
C GLY A 231 0.81 -20.08 -19.97
N THR A 232 1.18 -18.96 -20.58
CA THR A 232 1.41 -18.86 -22.03
C THR A 232 2.50 -17.86 -22.31
N GLU A 233 3.44 -18.20 -23.19
CA GLU A 233 4.50 -17.27 -23.56
C GLU A 233 4.10 -16.43 -24.76
N GLN A 234 4.69 -15.23 -24.88
CA GLN A 234 4.40 -14.36 -26.01
C GLN A 234 4.76 -15.01 -27.35
N ARG A 235 5.79 -15.86 -27.44
CA ARG A 235 6.17 -16.54 -28.70
C ARG A 235 5.07 -17.44 -29.26
N ASP A 236 4.20 -17.97 -28.41
CA ASP A 236 3.14 -18.91 -28.77
C ASP A 236 1.86 -18.21 -29.27
N LEU A 237 1.82 -16.88 -29.18
CA LEU A 237 0.66 -16.08 -29.56
C LEU A 237 0.74 -15.57 -31.01
N PRO A 238 -0.34 -15.68 -31.80
CA PRO A 238 -0.43 -15.01 -33.10
C PRO A 238 -0.26 -13.48 -32.96
N PRO A 239 0.36 -12.78 -33.94
CA PRO A 239 0.58 -11.34 -33.86
C PRO A 239 -0.70 -10.52 -33.63
N GLY A 240 -1.83 -10.96 -34.21
CA GLY A 240 -3.13 -10.34 -34.03
C GLY A 240 -3.64 -10.43 -32.58
N ASP A 241 -3.34 -11.52 -31.88
CA ASP A 241 -3.78 -11.72 -30.50
C ASP A 241 -2.88 -11.00 -29.52
N LYS A 242 -1.55 -10.98 -29.75
CA LYS A 242 -0.63 -10.12 -28.99
C LYS A 242 -1.11 -8.67 -28.95
N LYS A 243 -1.48 -8.13 -30.11
CA LYS A 243 -1.98 -6.74 -30.23
C LYS A 243 -3.28 -6.54 -29.43
N LYS A 244 -4.23 -7.48 -29.54
CA LYS A 244 -5.51 -7.40 -28.79
C LYS A 244 -5.29 -7.49 -27.29
N ILE A 245 -4.45 -8.42 -26.82
CA ILE A 245 -4.16 -8.63 -25.39
C ILE A 245 -3.49 -7.39 -24.82
N LYS A 246 -2.45 -6.87 -25.49
CA LYS A 246 -1.78 -5.62 -25.11
C LYS A 246 -2.75 -4.44 -25.01
N GLN A 247 -3.68 -4.30 -25.96
CA GLN A 247 -4.70 -3.24 -25.90
C GLN A 247 -5.67 -3.41 -24.72
N ARG A 248 -6.03 -4.65 -24.37
CA ARG A 248 -6.91 -4.94 -23.23
C ARG A 248 -6.23 -4.62 -21.91
N LEU A 249 -5.01 -5.13 -21.70
CA LEU A 249 -4.21 -4.86 -20.50
C LEU A 249 -3.98 -3.36 -20.29
N LYS A 250 -3.52 -2.65 -21.33
CA LYS A 250 -3.32 -1.21 -21.24
C LYS A 250 -4.60 -0.44 -20.94
N LYS A 251 -5.74 -0.90 -21.45
CA LYS A 251 -7.04 -0.30 -21.13
C LYS A 251 -7.39 -0.53 -19.67
N GLU A 252 -7.26 -1.76 -19.17
CA GLU A 252 -7.51 -2.10 -17.77
C GLU A 252 -6.66 -1.24 -16.83
N MET A 253 -5.35 -1.22 -17.07
CA MET A 253 -4.40 -0.41 -16.30
C MET A 253 -4.77 1.07 -16.30
N ALA A 254 -5.16 1.61 -17.47
CA ALA A 254 -5.56 3.01 -17.58
C ALA A 254 -6.90 3.31 -16.89
N GLU A 255 -7.85 2.37 -16.90
CA GLU A 255 -9.13 2.50 -16.21
C GLU A 255 -8.95 2.50 -14.69
N ILE A 256 -8.16 1.57 -14.15
CA ILE A 256 -7.77 1.53 -12.73
C ILE A 256 -7.00 2.80 -12.35
N PHE A 257 -5.97 3.16 -13.13
CA PHE A 257 -5.15 4.34 -12.87
C PHE A 257 -5.91 5.67 -13.04
N SER A 258 -7.00 5.72 -13.79
CA SER A 258 -7.85 6.91 -13.89
C SER A 258 -9.05 6.87 -12.94
N GLY A 259 -9.36 5.72 -12.35
CA GLY A 259 -10.54 5.52 -11.50
C GLY A 259 -11.86 5.66 -12.26
N ARG A 260 -11.86 5.44 -13.59
CA ARG A 260 -13.04 5.58 -14.44
C ARG A 260 -12.93 4.74 -15.71
N ASN A 261 -14.08 4.42 -16.29
CA ASN A 261 -14.13 3.77 -17.59
C ASN A 261 -13.64 4.72 -18.69
N ILE A 262 -12.78 4.20 -19.58
CA ILE A 262 -12.23 4.93 -20.73
C ILE A 262 -12.97 4.47 -21.99
N PRO A 263 -13.66 5.38 -22.71
CA PRO A 263 -14.31 5.04 -23.97
C PRO A 263 -13.33 4.46 -24.98
N ARG A 264 -13.77 3.52 -25.82
CA ARG A 264 -12.98 3.12 -26.99
C ARG A 264 -12.95 4.30 -27.97
N VAL A 265 -11.76 4.81 -28.23
CA VAL A 265 -11.48 5.75 -29.34
C VAL A 265 -11.27 4.95 -30.61
#